data_AF-A0A0S8EFU4-F1
#
_entry.id   AF-A0A0S8EFU4-F1
#
_cell.length_a   1.000
_cell.length_b   1.000
_cell.length_c   1.000
_cell.angle_alpha   90.00
_cell.angle_beta   90.00
_cell.angle_gamma   90.00
#
_symmetry.space_group_name_H-M   'P 1'
#
loop_
_entity.id
_entity.type
_entity.pdbx_description
1 polymer ?
#
loop_
_entity_poly.entity_id
_entity_poly.type
_entity_poly.pdbx_seq_one_letter_code
_entity_poly.pdbx_strand_id
1 'polypeptide(L)'
;MEEVFAGFVSGYIMAIIFSGLAALMIVDARSRIPFLVKAIAPNISAVALAVPISLIAFLLWTAVGMFLGLLYRYTLDEAPGGGLGSPNLLYTMLIISFGGLSLAAIVTAFRRLPWQVAAIGLSFIALFGWALPRLAQAAE
;
A
#
# COMPACT_ATOMS: atom_id res chain seq x y z
N MET A 1 -1.88 -1.54 21.69
CA MET A 1 -1.80 -2.78 20.87
C MET A 1 -2.80 -2.72 19.73
N GLU A 2 -3.93 -2.05 19.94
CA GLU A 2 -4.95 -1.74 18.94
C GLU A 2 -4.38 -1.05 17.69
N GLU A 3 -3.37 -0.20 17.83
CA GLU A 3 -2.70 0.48 16.71
C GLU A 3 -1.98 -0.50 15.77
N VAL A 4 -1.35 -1.52 16.34
CA VAL A 4 -0.66 -2.57 15.58
C VAL A 4 -1.69 -3.45 14.88
N PHE A 5 -2.82 -3.74 15.54
CA PHE A 5 -3.91 -4.50 14.94
C PHE A 5 -4.61 -3.70 13.83
N ALA A 6 -4.88 -2.41 14.03
CA ALA A 6 -5.39 -1.50 13.00
C ALA A 6 -4.42 -1.39 11.82
N GLY A 7 -3.11 -1.40 12.11
CA GLY A 7 -2.04 -1.53 11.14
C GLY A 7 -2.12 -2.82 10.32
N PHE A 8 -2.28 -3.96 10.98
CA PHE A 8 -2.46 -5.25 10.33
C PHE A 8 -3.70 -5.28 9.42
N VAL A 9 -4.85 -4.79 9.91
CA VAL A 9 -6.10 -4.72 9.14
C VAL A 9 -5.95 -3.80 7.92
N SER A 10 -5.37 -2.62 8.10
CA SER A 10 -5.08 -1.69 6.99
C SER A 10 -4.13 -2.30 5.96
N GLY A 11 -3.11 -3.02 6.43
CA GLY A 11 -2.17 -3.77 5.60
C GLY A 11 -2.83 -4.91 4.81
N TYR A 12 -3.78 -5.62 5.43
CA TYR A 12 -4.58 -6.65 4.78
C TYR A 12 -5.44 -6.08 3.65
N ILE A 13 -6.14 -4.97 3.90
CA ILE A 13 -6.96 -4.28 2.88
C ILE A 13 -6.05 -3.82 1.73
N MET A 14 -4.88 -3.25 2.05
CA MET A 14 -3.91 -2.83 1.05
C MET A 14 -3.39 -4.00 0.20
N ALA A 15 -3.15 -5.16 0.81
CA ALA A 15 -2.73 -6.36 0.09
C ALA A 15 -3.77 -6.80 -0.95
N ILE A 16 -5.07 -6.72 -0.63
CA ILE A 16 -6.14 -7.05 -1.57
C ILE A 16 -6.16 -6.06 -2.74
N ILE A 17 -6.14 -4.76 -2.45
CA ILE A 17 -6.12 -3.71 -3.48
C ILE A 17 -4.90 -3.88 -4.39
N PHE A 18 -3.72 -4.06 -3.79
CA PHE A 18 -2.47 -4.24 -4.52
C PHE A 18 -2.52 -5.50 -5.39
N SER A 19 -2.99 -6.63 -4.86
CA SER A 19 -3.06 -7.89 -5.60
C SER A 19 -3.99 -7.79 -6.81
N GLY A 20 -5.16 -7.15 -6.64
CA GLY A 20 -6.09 -6.91 -7.74
C GLY A 20 -5.49 -6.02 -8.83
N LEU A 21 -4.87 -4.90 -8.44
CA LEU A 21 -4.26 -3.98 -9.40
C LEU A 21 -3.00 -4.56 -10.05
N ALA A 22 -2.19 -5.31 -9.31
CA ALA A 22 -1.02 -6.02 -9.84
C ALA A 22 -1.42 -7.07 -10.87
N ALA A 23 -2.50 -7.82 -10.62
CA ALA A 23 -3.03 -8.78 -11.60
C ALA A 23 -3.43 -8.09 -12.91
N LEU A 24 -4.12 -6.95 -12.85
CA LEU A 24 -4.46 -6.14 -14.03
C LEU A 24 -3.20 -5.67 -14.76
N MET A 25 -2.20 -5.16 -14.03
CA MET A 25 -0.93 -4.71 -14.63
C MET A 25 -0.17 -5.85 -15.32
N ILE A 26 -0.18 -7.07 -14.77
CA ILE A 26 0.48 -8.24 -15.36
C ILE A 26 -0.23 -8.67 -16.65
N VAL A 27 -1.56 -8.67 -16.65
CA VAL A 27 -2.37 -8.99 -17.84
C VAL A 27 -2.11 -7.97 -18.95
N ASP A 28 -2.13 -6.67 -18.63
CA ASP A 28 -1.81 -5.60 -19.57
C ASP A 28 -0.37 -5.71 -20.09
N ALA A 29 0.60 -5.96 -19.21
CA ALA A 29 2.02 -6.07 -19.57
C ALA A 29 2.32 -7.27 -20.48
N ARG A 30 1.58 -8.38 -20.33
CA ARG A 30 1.70 -9.57 -21.19
C ARG A 30 1.44 -9.24 -22.66
N SER A 31 0.55 -8.28 -22.94
CA SER A 31 0.26 -7.84 -24.32
C SER A 31 1.37 -7.00 -24.96
N ARG A 32 2.32 -6.47 -24.17
CA ARG A 32 3.30 -5.47 -24.61
C ARG A 32 4.77 -5.90 -24.49
N ILE A 33 5.09 -6.89 -23.65
CA ILE A 33 6.49 -7.23 -23.32
C ILE A 33 6.81 -8.69 -23.70
N PRO A 34 7.57 -8.91 -24.81
CA PRO A 34 8.02 -10.25 -25.22
C PRO A 34 8.94 -10.93 -24.21
N PHE A 35 9.59 -10.17 -23.33
CA PHE A 35 10.51 -10.69 -22.31
C PHE A 35 9.78 -11.41 -21.16
N LEU A 36 8.56 -10.99 -20.82
CA LEU A 36 7.69 -11.68 -19.87
C LEU A 36 7.25 -13.05 -20.44
N VAL A 37 7.01 -13.14 -21.74
CA VAL A 37 6.72 -14.41 -22.44
C VAL A 37 7.92 -15.38 -22.41
N LYS A 38 9.14 -14.86 -22.27
CA LYS A 38 10.38 -15.67 -22.26
C LYS A 38 10.81 -16.11 -20.87
N ALA A 39 10.53 -15.30 -19.84
CA ALA A 39 10.82 -15.62 -18.42
C ALA A 39 9.72 -16.44 -17.75
N ILE A 40 8.47 -16.30 -18.21
CA ILE A 40 7.35 -17.15 -17.82
C ILE A 40 7.42 -18.37 -18.73
N ALA A 41 7.68 -19.56 -18.17
CA ALA A 41 7.64 -20.79 -18.94
C ALA A 41 6.34 -20.85 -19.76
N PRO A 42 6.35 -21.27 -21.03
CA PRO A 42 5.23 -21.12 -21.97
C PRO A 42 3.88 -21.72 -21.52
N ASN A 43 3.87 -22.50 -20.43
CA ASN A 43 2.70 -23.14 -19.83
C ASN A 43 2.23 -22.57 -18.47
N ILE A 44 2.85 -21.53 -17.93
CA ILE A 44 2.36 -20.94 -16.66
C ILE A 44 1.28 -19.90 -16.97
N SER A 45 0.07 -20.15 -16.49
CA SER A 45 -1.04 -19.20 -16.65
C SER A 45 -0.71 -17.90 -15.90
N ALA A 46 -1.09 -16.74 -16.45
CA ALA A 46 -0.93 -15.45 -15.77
C ALA A 46 -1.62 -15.44 -14.38
N VAL A 47 -2.68 -16.24 -14.24
CA VAL A 47 -3.38 -16.48 -12.98
C VAL A 47 -2.49 -17.21 -11.96
N ALA A 48 -1.69 -18.17 -12.40
CA ALA A 48 -0.75 -18.89 -11.53
C ALA A 48 0.37 -18.00 -10.98
N LEU A 49 0.73 -16.90 -11.68
CA LEU A 49 1.66 -15.88 -11.16
C LEU A 49 1.00 -14.91 -10.18
N ALA A 50 -0.31 -14.66 -10.33
CA ALA A 50 -1.03 -13.80 -9.41
C ALA A 50 -1.08 -14.40 -7.99
N VAL A 51 -1.12 -15.73 -7.86
CA VAL A 51 -1.14 -16.44 -6.57
C VAL A 51 0.10 -16.14 -5.70
N PRO A 52 1.35 -16.43 -6.13
CA PRO A 52 2.53 -16.14 -5.32
C PRO A 52 2.73 -14.64 -5.10
N ILE A 53 2.38 -13.80 -6.09
CA ILE A 53 2.42 -12.33 -5.93
C ILE A 53 1.46 -11.88 -4.83
N SER A 54 0.25 -12.44 -4.79
CA SER A 54 -0.73 -12.13 -3.76
C SER A 54 -0.26 -12.59 -2.38
N LEU A 55 0.36 -13.77 -2.28
CA LEU A 55 0.94 -14.26 -1.02
C LEU A 55 2.09 -13.37 -0.51
N ILE A 56 2.97 -12.93 -1.40
CA ILE A 56 4.06 -12.01 -1.06
C ILE A 56 3.50 -10.64 -0.68
N ALA A 57 2.55 -10.12 -1.46
CA ALA A 57 1.87 -8.86 -1.17
C ALA A 57 1.17 -8.91 0.19
N PHE A 58 0.52 -10.03 0.50
CA PHE A 58 -0.10 -10.25 1.79
C PHE A 58 0.88 -10.10 2.94
N LEU A 59 1.99 -10.85 2.88
CA LEU A 59 3.01 -10.84 3.91
C LEU A 59 3.66 -9.46 4.05
N LEU A 60 4.01 -8.83 2.93
CA LEU A 60 4.67 -7.53 2.92
C LEU A 60 3.75 -6.41 3.42
N TRP A 61 2.53 -6.31 2.90
CA TRP A 61 1.63 -5.21 3.27
C TRP A 61 1.11 -5.32 4.69
N THR A 62 0.89 -6.54 5.20
CA THR A 62 0.54 -6.73 6.63
C THR A 62 1.71 -6.41 7.54
N ALA A 63 2.94 -6.79 7.19
CA ALA A 63 4.15 -6.41 7.93
C ALA A 63 4.39 -4.90 7.93
N VAL A 64 4.28 -4.25 6.76
CA VAL A 64 4.34 -2.80 6.62
C VAL A 64 3.24 -2.14 7.45
N GLY A 65 2.02 -2.66 7.40
CA GLY A 65 0.91 -2.13 8.17
C GLY A 65 1.13 -2.19 9.68
N MET A 66 1.63 -3.32 10.20
CA MET A 66 2.00 -3.44 11.62
C MET A 66 3.12 -2.46 12.00
N PHE A 67 4.14 -2.32 11.15
CA PHE A 67 5.22 -1.35 11.37
C PHE A 67 4.70 0.09 11.40
N LEU A 68 3.80 0.45 10.48
CA LEU A 68 3.16 1.75 10.44
C LEU A 68 2.22 1.98 11.63
N GLY A 69 1.61 0.93 12.18
CA GLY A 69 0.85 0.98 13.43
C GLY A 69 1.74 1.25 14.65
N LEU A 70 2.93 0.65 14.70
CA LEU A 70 3.93 0.98 15.73
C LEU A 70 4.42 2.43 15.60
N LEU A 71 4.67 2.88 14.36
CA LEU A 71 5.06 4.26 14.09
C LEU A 71 3.96 5.24 14.53
N TYR A 72 2.69 4.92 14.27
CA TYR A 72 1.55 5.72 14.70
C TYR A 72 1.48 5.85 16.23
N ARG A 73 1.64 4.73 16.95
CA ARG A 73 1.70 4.73 18.41
C ARG A 73 2.84 5.60 18.93
N TYR A 74 4.05 5.46 18.36
CA TYR A 74 5.18 6.30 18.74
C TYR A 74 4.89 7.81 18.53
N THR A 75 4.25 8.17 17.41
CA THR A 75 3.88 9.57 17.15
C THR A 75 2.76 10.09 18.03
N LEU A 76 1.87 9.22 18.52
CA LEU A 76 0.83 9.58 19.49
C LEU A 76 1.44 9.96 20.84
N ASP A 77 2.45 9.20 21.28
CA ASP A 77 3.14 9.41 22.54
C ASP A 77 3.97 10.72 22.54
N GLU A 78 4.66 11.02 21.43
CA GLU A 78 5.53 12.21 21.30
C GLU A 78 4.79 13.51 20.95
N ALA A 79 3.75 13.42 20.11
CA ALA A 79 3.04 14.58 19.59
C ALA A 79 1.52 14.32 19.54
N PRO A 80 0.85 14.30 20.70
CA PRO A 80 -0.61 14.17 20.76
C PRO A 80 -1.25 15.43 20.17
N GLY A 81 -1.86 15.30 19.00
CA GLY A 81 -2.50 16.41 18.29
C GLY A 81 -3.15 16.00 16.98
N GLY A 82 -4.48 16.14 16.91
CA GLY A 82 -5.26 15.86 15.71
C GLY A 82 -5.25 17.00 14.69
N GLY A 83 -5.50 16.67 13.42
CA GLY A 83 -5.62 17.65 12.33
C GLY A 83 -5.80 16.99 10.97
N LEU A 84 -6.28 17.74 9.96
CA LEU A 84 -6.66 17.21 8.63
C LEU A 84 -7.69 16.06 8.66
N GLY A 85 -8.50 15.98 9.72
CA GLY A 85 -9.47 14.91 9.93
C GLY A 85 -8.85 13.57 10.39
N SER A 86 -7.55 13.55 10.74
CA SER A 86 -6.91 12.41 11.39
C SER A 86 -6.64 12.71 12.88
N PRO A 87 -6.61 11.65 13.71
CA PRO A 87 -6.18 11.67 15.10
C PRO A 87 -4.79 12.23 15.40
N ASN A 88 -3.86 12.12 14.44
CA ASN A 88 -2.47 12.54 14.60
C ASN A 88 -2.00 13.21 13.31
N LEU A 89 -1.84 14.53 13.35
CA LEU A 89 -1.47 15.33 12.19
C LEU A 89 -0.03 15.03 11.74
N LEU A 90 0.92 14.85 12.66
CA LEU A 90 2.31 14.57 12.34
C LEU A 90 2.43 13.26 11.56
N TYR A 91 1.81 12.21 12.07
CA TYR A 91 1.78 10.91 11.42
C TYR A 91 1.16 10.97 10.02
N THR A 92 -0.02 11.57 9.88
CA THR A 92 -0.70 11.67 8.60
C THR A 92 0.12 12.49 7.61
N MET A 93 0.80 13.56 8.04
CA MET A 93 1.73 14.31 7.20
C MET A 93 2.93 13.47 6.75
N LEU A 94 3.50 12.62 7.60
CA LEU A 94 4.58 11.71 7.22
C LEU A 94 4.11 10.73 6.15
N ILE A 95 2.93 10.13 6.31
CA ILE A 95 2.35 9.19 5.34
C ILE A 95 2.05 9.88 3.99
N ILE A 96 1.44 11.07 4.02
CA ILE A 96 1.16 11.86 2.81
C ILE A 96 2.47 12.24 2.12
N SER A 97 3.46 12.72 2.88
CA SER A 97 4.76 13.12 2.32
C SER A 97 5.47 11.93 1.69
N PHE A 98 5.49 10.79 2.36
CA PHE A 98 6.10 9.56 1.85
C PHE A 98 5.40 9.04 0.60
N GLY A 99 4.06 8.93 0.63
CA GLY A 99 3.26 8.49 -0.51
C GLY A 99 3.34 9.46 -1.69
N GLY A 100 3.28 10.76 -1.42
CA GLY A 100 3.39 11.83 -2.41
C GLY A 100 4.77 11.87 -3.07
N LEU A 101 5.85 11.81 -2.29
CA LEU A 101 7.23 11.75 -2.81
C LEU A 101 7.46 10.50 -3.64
N SER A 102 6.94 9.35 -3.20
CA SER A 102 7.05 8.09 -3.95
C SER A 102 6.36 8.18 -5.30
N LEU A 103 5.13 8.71 -5.33
CA LEU A 103 4.40 8.95 -6.58
C LEU A 103 5.11 9.98 -7.47
N ALA A 104 5.63 11.06 -6.90
CA ALA A 104 6.36 12.08 -7.62
C ALA A 104 7.64 11.51 -8.25
N ALA A 105 8.39 10.67 -7.53
CA ALA A 105 9.58 9.99 -8.03
C ALA A 105 9.26 9.07 -9.22
N ILE A 106 8.12 8.37 -9.19
CA ILE A 106 7.67 7.53 -10.31
C ILE A 106 7.32 8.40 -11.53
N VAL A 107 6.60 9.50 -11.31
CA VAL A 107 6.25 10.46 -12.38
C VAL A 107 7.50 11.05 -13.01
N THR A 108 8.49 11.47 -12.21
CA THR A 108 9.72 12.08 -12.75
C THR A 108 10.60 11.08 -13.48
N ALA A 109 10.71 9.84 -12.98
CA ALA A 109 11.53 8.79 -13.59
C ALA A 109 10.92 8.24 -14.88
N PHE A 110 9.63 7.89 -14.87
CA PHE A 110 8.97 7.20 -15.99
C PHE A 110 8.19 8.14 -16.91
N ARG A 111 8.04 9.42 -16.54
CA ARG A 111 7.24 10.46 -17.23
C ARG A 111 5.80 10.08 -17.52
N ARG A 112 5.33 8.99 -16.92
CA ARG A 112 3.98 8.45 -17.03
C ARG A 112 3.62 7.78 -15.72
N LEU A 113 2.45 8.13 -15.20
CA LEU A 113 1.87 7.48 -14.04
C LEU A 113 0.72 6.61 -14.52
N PRO A 114 0.90 5.28 -14.63
CA PRO A 114 -0.22 4.41 -14.93
C PRO A 114 -1.27 4.56 -13.83
N TRP A 115 -2.54 4.62 -14.23
CA TRP A 115 -3.65 4.88 -13.29
C TRP A 115 -3.70 3.84 -12.17
N GLN A 116 -3.25 2.62 -12.42
CA GLN A 116 -3.12 1.56 -11.40
C GLN A 116 -2.15 1.95 -10.29
N VAL A 117 -1.00 2.54 -10.62
CA VAL A 117 -0.01 3.00 -9.62
C VAL A 117 -0.54 4.21 -8.85
N ALA A 118 -1.25 5.12 -9.53
CA ALA A 118 -1.94 6.21 -8.86
C ALA A 118 -2.99 5.66 -7.86
N ALA A 119 -3.78 4.67 -8.25
CA ALA A 119 -4.77 4.03 -7.39
C ALA A 119 -4.13 3.33 -6.19
N ILE A 120 -3.01 2.62 -6.37
CA ILE A 120 -2.23 2.00 -5.28
C ILE A 120 -1.74 3.09 -4.31
N GLY A 121 -1.09 4.15 -4.82
CA GLY A 121 -0.53 5.21 -3.98
C GLY A 121 -1.60 5.99 -3.22
N LEU A 122 -2.71 6.32 -3.87
CA LEU A 122 -3.83 6.98 -3.20
C LEU A 122 -4.49 6.07 -2.15
N SER A 123 -4.62 4.77 -2.44
CA SER A 123 -5.12 3.80 -1.46
C SER A 123 -4.20 3.68 -0.25
N PHE A 124 -2.88 3.67 -0.47
CA PHE A 124 -1.89 3.69 0.61
C PHE A 124 -2.06 4.92 1.50
N ILE A 125 -2.13 6.11 0.88
CA ILE A 125 -2.29 7.38 1.59
C ILE A 125 -3.61 7.40 2.38
N ALA A 126 -4.71 6.93 1.77
CA ALA A 126 -6.02 6.89 2.43
C ALA A 126 -6.06 5.88 3.60
N LEU A 127 -5.58 4.66 3.38
CA LEU A 127 -5.60 3.58 4.38
C LEU A 127 -4.68 3.91 5.55
N PHE A 128 -3.41 4.22 5.30
CA PHE A 128 -2.46 4.46 6.37
C PHE A 128 -2.57 5.87 6.94
N GLY A 129 -2.93 6.88 6.15
CA GLY A 129 -3.04 8.26 6.63
C GLY A 129 -4.29 8.54 7.46
N TRP A 130 -5.43 7.90 7.16
CA TRP A 130 -6.69 8.14 7.85
C TRP A 130 -7.35 6.88 8.40
N ALA A 131 -7.41 5.78 7.64
CA ALA A 131 -8.13 4.59 8.11
C ALA A 131 -7.46 3.95 9.32
N LEU A 132 -6.13 3.75 9.30
CA LEU A 132 -5.37 3.19 10.41
C LEU A 132 -5.55 4.00 11.70
N PRO A 133 -5.31 5.33 11.72
CA PRO A 133 -5.55 6.12 12.92
C PRO A 133 -6.99 6.04 13.45
N ARG A 134 -7.99 6.05 12.57
CA ARG A 134 -9.40 5.95 12.98
C ARG A 134 -9.76 4.57 13.51
N LEU A 135 -9.23 3.52 12.90
CA LEU A 135 -9.42 2.15 13.35
C LEU A 135 -8.77 1.92 14.71
N ALA A 136 -7.62 2.55 14.97
CA ALA A 136 -6.96 2.50 16.26
C ALA A 136 -7.83 3.18 17.34
N GLN A 137 -8.32 4.40 17.10
CA GLN A 137 -9.21 5.09 18.05
C GLN A 137 -10.55 4.39 18.27
N ALA A 138 -11.11 3.76 17.25
CA ALA A 138 -12.39 3.04 17.39
C ALA A 138 -12.26 1.74 18.18
N ALA A 139 -11.03 1.30 18.46
CA ALA A 139 -10.74 0.10 19.23
C ALA A 139 -10.32 0.37 20.68
N GLU A 140 -10.11 1.65 21.05
CA GLU A 140 -10.00 2.14 22.45
C GLU A 140 -11.38 2.18 23.14
#